data_AF-A0A843HPP7-F1
#
_entry.id   AF-A0A843HPP7-F1
#
_cell.length_a   1.000
_cell.length_b   1.000
_cell.length_c   1.000
_cell.angle_alpha   90.00
_cell.angle_beta   90.00
_cell.angle_gamma   90.00
#
_symmetry.space_group_name_H-M   'P 1'
#
loop_
_entity.id
_entity.type
_entity.pdbx_description
1 polymer ?
#
loop_
_entity_poly.entity_id
_entity_poly.type
_entity_poly.pdbx_seq_one_letter_code
_entity_poly.pdbx_strand_id
1 'polypeptide(L)' 'MQEITNNLNAYRQNNPEFFKDRNTFNTMFHYNDRDESQKALLDTYWKKKEDINKVSTYTS' A
#
# COMPACT_ATOMS: atom_id res chain seq x y z
N MET A 1 6.10 6.01 -13.69
CA MET A 1 6.24 5.20 -12.46
C MET A 1 5.99 5.95 -11.14
N GLN A 2 5.92 7.30 -11.11
CA GLN A 2 5.71 8.04 -9.85
C GLN A 2 4.23 8.32 -9.50
N GLU A 3 3.31 8.26 -10.46
CA GLU A 3 1.92 8.67 -10.23
C GLU A 3 1.14 7.72 -9.31
N ILE A 4 1.35 6.41 -9.41
CA ILE A 4 0.62 5.43 -8.59
C ILE A 4 1.01 5.58 -7.12
N THR A 5 2.30 5.70 -6.81
CA THR A 5 2.77 5.85 -5.43
C THR A 5 2.30 7.16 -4.79
N ASN A 6 2.31 8.26 -5.55
CA ASN A 6 1.75 9.53 -5.08
C ASN A 6 0.24 9.42 -4.81
N ASN A 7 -0.50 8.75 -5.71
CA ASN A 7 -1.92 8.50 -5.49
C ASN A 7 -2.16 7.63 -4.25
N LEU A 8 -1.37 6.58 -4.02
CA LEU A 8 -1.54 5.68 -2.87
C LEU A 8 -1.43 6.41 -1.53
N ASN A 9 -0.50 7.37 -1.40
CA ASN A 9 -0.40 8.18 -0.17
C ASN A 9 -1.61 9.10 0.02
N ALA A 10 -2.12 9.72 -1.06
CA ALA A 10 -3.33 10.54 -1.00
C ALA A 10 -4.57 9.70 -0.64
N TYR A 11 -4.70 8.50 -1.24
CA TYR A 11 -5.75 7.54 -0.90
C TYR A 11 -5.65 7.08 0.55
N ARG A 12 -4.44 6.88 1.09
CA ARG A 12 -4.26 6.49 2.49
C ARG A 12 -4.80 7.55 3.47
N GLN A 13 -4.57 8.83 3.18
CA GLN A 13 -5.04 9.91 4.04
C GLN A 13 -6.56 10.08 4.00
N ASN A 14 -7.16 9.95 2.80
CA ASN A 14 -8.60 10.16 2.62
C ASN A 14 -9.44 8.90 2.90
N ASN A 15 -8.87 7.71 2.71
CA ASN A 15 -9.56 6.43 2.80
C ASN A 15 -8.69 5.39 3.54
N PRO A 16 -8.40 5.59 4.84
CA PRO A 16 -7.55 4.67 5.61
C PRO A 16 -8.12 3.25 5.65
N GLU A 17 -9.44 3.09 5.53
CA GLU A 17 -10.12 1.80 5.47
C GLU A 17 -9.67 0.91 4.31
N PHE A 18 -9.24 1.48 3.17
CA PHE A 18 -8.74 0.68 2.03
C PHE A 18 -7.37 0.07 2.32
N PHE A 19 -6.68 0.57 3.34
CA PHE A 19 -5.35 0.14 3.74
C PHE A 19 -5.37 -0.69 5.02
N LYS A 20 -6.55 -1.05 5.55
CA LYS A 20 -6.69 -1.81 6.80
C LYS A 20 -5.99 -3.18 6.70
N ASP A 21 -6.20 -3.89 5.60
CA ASP A 21 -5.74 -5.26 5.37
C ASP A 21 -5.27 -5.45 3.93
N ARG A 22 -4.33 -6.39 3.73
CA ARG A 22 -3.73 -6.65 2.41
C ARG A 22 -4.78 -7.06 1.38
N ASN A 23 -5.78 -7.83 1.79
CA ASN A 23 -6.85 -8.28 0.89
C ASN A 23 -7.72 -7.11 0.41
N THR A 24 -8.16 -6.24 1.31
CA THR A 24 -8.96 -5.03 0.97
C THR A 24 -8.17 -4.14 0.02
N PHE A 25 -6.89 -3.90 0.33
CA PHE A 25 -6.00 -3.14 -0.53
C PHE A 25 -5.88 -3.77 -1.92
N ASN A 26 -5.66 -5.09 -2.00
CA ASN A 26 -5.53 -5.79 -3.27
C ASN A 26 -6.83 -5.72 -4.09
N THR A 27 -8.00 -5.83 -3.46
CA THR A 27 -9.30 -5.69 -4.14
C THR A 27 -9.50 -4.26 -4.65
N MET A 28 -9.34 -3.25 -3.79
CA MET A 28 -9.58 -1.84 -4.13
C MET A 28 -8.63 -1.32 -5.21
N PHE A 29 -7.38 -1.81 -5.23
CA PHE A 29 -6.40 -1.45 -6.24
C PHE A 29 -6.35 -2.44 -7.41
N HIS A 30 -7.31 -3.37 -7.51
CA HIS A 30 -7.40 -4.36 -8.59
C HIS A 30 -6.10 -5.14 -8.82
N TYR A 31 -5.40 -5.50 -7.74
CA TYR A 31 -4.05 -6.09 -7.80
C TYR A 31 -3.96 -7.27 -8.77
N ASN A 32 -4.96 -8.15 -8.81
CA ASN A 32 -4.93 -9.35 -9.65
C ASN A 32 -4.97 -9.04 -11.16
N ASP A 33 -5.68 -7.98 -11.56
CA ASP A 33 -5.81 -7.51 -12.95
C ASP A 33 -4.60 -6.69 -13.43
N ARG A 34 -3.64 -6.36 -12.55
CA ARG A 34 -2.48 -5.54 -12.91
C ARG A 34 -1.28 -6.36 -13.43
N ASP A 35 -0.45 -5.70 -14.22
CA ASP A 35 0.85 -6.23 -14.67
C ASP A 35 1.84 -6.44 -13.51
N GLU A 36 2.85 -7.28 -13.72
CA GLU A 36 3.88 -7.59 -12.70
C GLU A 36 4.58 -6.35 -12.16
N SER A 37 4.92 -5.39 -13.03
CA SER A 37 5.54 -4.12 -12.62
C SER A 37 4.65 -3.30 -11.70
N GLN A 38 3.34 -3.31 -11.92
CA GLN A 38 2.37 -2.60 -11.10
C GLN A 38 2.13 -3.33 -9.76
N LYS A 39 2.07 -4.67 -9.81
CA LYS A 39 2.01 -5.54 -8.62
C LYS A 39 3.22 -5.30 -7.72
N ALA A 40 4.43 -5.23 -8.29
CA ALA A 40 5.66 -4.96 -7.56
C ALA A 40 5.65 -3.58 -6.85
N LEU A 41 5.03 -2.56 -7.45
CA LEU A 41 4.86 -1.25 -6.81
C LEU A 41 3.89 -1.33 -5.61
N LEU A 42 2.76 -2.02 -5.78
CA LEU A 42 1.77 -2.24 -4.73
C LEU A 42 2.32 -3.10 -3.57
N ASP A 43 3.20 -4.06 -3.88
CA ASP A 43 3.94 -4.85 -2.89
C ASP A 43 4.96 -4.01 -2.14
N THR A 44 5.78 -3.24 -2.87
CA THR A 44 6.78 -2.34 -2.28
C THR A 44 6.15 -1.33 -1.34
N TYR A 45 5.01 -0.75 -1.71
CA TYR A 45 4.27 0.18 -0.86
C TYR A 45 3.77 -0.49 0.43
N TRP A 46 3.20 -1.69 0.31
CA TRP A 46 2.68 -2.43 1.45
C TRP A 46 3.80 -2.83 2.42
N LYS A 47 4.91 -3.33 1.89
CA LYS A 47 6.09 -3.67 2.69
C LYS A 47 6.65 -2.46 3.43
N LYS A 48 6.69 -1.28 2.79
CA LYS A 48 7.07 -0.02 3.46
C LYS A 48 6.11 0.34 4.61
N LYS A 49 4.80 0.15 4.44
CA LYS A 49 3.81 0.38 5.51
C LYS A 49 4.07 -0.56 6.69
N GLU A 50 4.30 -1.85 6.42
CA GLU A 50 4.60 -2.84 7.47
C GLU A 50 5.91 -2.54 8.20
N ASP A 51 6.94 -2.11 7.47
CA ASP A 51 8.23 -1.75 8.04
C ASP A 51 8.12 -0.52 8.97
N ILE A 52 7.41 0.53 8.54
CA ILE A 52 7.12 1.71 9.38
C ILE A 52 6.37 1.31 10.65
N ASN A 53 5.36 0.44 10.53
CA ASN A 53 4.61 -0.05 11.69
C ASN A 53 5.50 -0.87 12.64
N LYS A 54 6.41 -1.69 12.12
CA LYS A 54 7.38 -2.44 12.93
C LYS A 54 8.35 -1.51 13.65
N VAL A 55 8.92 -0.53 12.97
CA VAL A 55 9.83 0.45 13.59
C VAL A 55 9.13 1.24 14.70
N SER A 56 7.85 1.58 14.51
CA SER A 56 7.06 2.27 15.53
C SER A 56 6.81 1.45 16.80
N THR A 57 6.96 0.13 16.75
CA THR A 57 6.84 -0.75 17.93
C THR A 57 8.16 -0.97 18.69
N TYR A 58 9.30 -0.48 18.17
CA TYR A 58 10.61 -0.59 18.85
C TYR A 58 11.04 0.69 19.58
N THR A 59 10.26 1.76 19.52
CA THR A 59 10.57 3.05 20.18
C THR A 59 9.61 3.40 21.32
N SER A 60 8.96 2.40 21.96
CA SER A 60 8.17 2.59 23.19
C SER A 60 8.85 1.96 24.39
#